data_AF-A0A315EES4-F1
#
_entry.id   AF-A0A315EES4-F1
#
_cell.length_a   1.000
_cell.length_b   1.000
_cell.length_c   1.000
_cell.angle_alpha   90.00
_cell.angle_beta   90.00
_cell.angle_gamma   90.00
#
_symmetry.space_group_name_H-M   'P 1'
#
loop_
_entity.id
_entity.type
_entity.pdbx_description
1 polymer ?
#
loop_
_entity_poly.entity_id
_entity_poly.type
_entity_poly.pdbx_seq_one_letter_code
_entity_poly.pdbx_strand_id
1 'polypeptide(L)'
;MKYSNLFRPSTLAAIYLLAAGFSANEIQHLINPIKYDLEIGKIQIFSALLIAPPIETFVLSFAINLLNKKSNNVITSIAIGIVFGLVHGFNDAQKILPTTLIFTGLSLIYLKTKYEYGIKIAIYQNIYIHFLINLFIIIAIKLGT
;
A
#
# COMPACT_ATOMS: atom_id res chain seq x y z
N MET A 1 34.55 -41.56 -5.23
CA MET A 1 33.19 -41.36 -5.78
C MET A 1 32.64 -40.03 -5.26
N LYS A 2 32.39 -39.06 -6.14
CA LYS A 2 32.19 -37.63 -5.81
C LYS A 2 30.81 -37.11 -6.24
N TYR A 3 29.78 -37.97 -6.17
CA TYR A 3 28.41 -37.65 -6.64
C TYR A 3 27.31 -37.84 -5.58
N SER A 4 27.66 -38.05 -4.29
CA SER A 4 26.68 -38.26 -3.22
C SER A 4 25.78 -37.05 -2.93
N ASN A 5 26.10 -35.87 -3.48
CA ASN A 5 25.26 -34.67 -3.36
C ASN A 5 24.22 -34.52 -4.48
N LEU A 6 24.30 -35.28 -5.58
CA LEU A 6 23.34 -35.19 -6.70
C LEU A 6 22.00 -35.87 -6.42
N PHE A 7 21.93 -36.72 -5.39
CA PHE A 7 20.72 -37.47 -5.03
C PHE A 7 20.05 -36.97 -3.76
N ARG A 8 20.43 -35.78 -3.24
CA ARG A 8 19.66 -35.15 -2.17
C ARG A 8 18.30 -34.75 -2.75
N PRO A 9 17.18 -35.00 -2.04
CA PRO A 9 15.84 -34.63 -2.51
C PRO A 9 15.74 -33.15 -2.92
N SER A 10 16.48 -32.25 -2.27
CA SER A 10 16.54 -30.83 -2.60
C SER A 10 17.27 -30.53 -3.93
N THR A 11 18.27 -31.33 -4.30
CA THR A 11 18.99 -31.20 -5.57
C THR A 11 18.16 -31.76 -6.73
N LEU A 12 17.46 -32.88 -6.52
CA LEU A 12 16.50 -33.40 -7.49
C LEU A 12 15.33 -32.42 -7.70
N ALA A 13 14.75 -31.87 -6.63
CA ALA A 13 13.67 -30.89 -6.73
C ALA A 13 14.09 -29.62 -7.48
N ALA A 14 15.29 -29.10 -7.22
CA ALA A 14 15.82 -27.95 -7.96
C ALA A 14 16.05 -28.25 -9.44
N ILE A 15 16.51 -29.45 -9.80
CA ILE A 15 16.68 -29.88 -11.20
C ILE A 15 15.32 -30.00 -11.91
N TYR A 16 14.30 -30.58 -11.26
CA TYR A 16 12.95 -30.67 -11.82
C TYR A 16 12.29 -29.29 -12.01
N LEU A 17 12.52 -28.35 -11.09
CA LEU A 17 12.00 -26.98 -11.18
C LEU A 17 12.73 -26.17 -12.27
N LEU A 18 14.05 -26.34 -12.44
CA LEU A 18 14.79 -25.73 -13.57
C LEU A 18 14.32 -26.28 -14.92
N ALA A 19 14.07 -27.60 -15.00
CA ALA A 19 13.57 -28.25 -16.21
C ALA A 19 12.11 -27.85 -16.55
N ALA A 20 11.33 -27.45 -15.55
CA ALA A 20 9.97 -26.93 -15.71
C ALA A 20 9.91 -25.44 -16.09
N GLY A 21 11.07 -24.81 -16.35
CA GLY A 21 11.16 -23.43 -16.85
C GLY A 21 11.18 -22.36 -15.75
N PHE A 22 11.26 -22.74 -14.47
CA PHE A 22 11.46 -21.77 -13.39
C PHE A 22 12.89 -21.23 -13.42
N SER A 23 13.01 -19.92 -13.35
CA SER A 23 14.28 -19.21 -13.21
C SER A 23 14.96 -19.56 -11.89
N ALA A 24 16.29 -19.38 -11.83
CA ALA A 24 17.06 -19.64 -10.62
C ALA A 24 16.54 -18.84 -9.40
N ASN A 25 15.95 -17.67 -9.63
CA ASN A 25 15.32 -16.84 -8.60
C ASN A 25 14.04 -17.49 -8.04
N GLU A 26 13.19 -18.07 -8.90
CA GLU A 26 11.96 -18.75 -8.48
C GLU A 26 12.22 -20.00 -7.64
N ILE A 27 13.32 -20.69 -7.93
CA ILE A 27 13.74 -21.88 -7.18
C ILE A 27 14.33 -21.50 -5.83
N GLN A 28 14.99 -20.34 -5.75
CA GLN A 28 15.47 -19.78 -4.50
C GLN A 28 14.30 -19.41 -3.55
N HIS A 29 13.15 -19.01 -4.09
CA HIS A 29 11.92 -18.77 -3.31
C HIS A 29 11.34 -20.04 -2.68
N LEU A 30 11.52 -21.20 -3.33
CA LEU A 30 11.08 -22.51 -2.79
C LEU A 30 12.06 -23.08 -1.75
N ILE A 31 13.34 -22.72 -1.83
CA ILE A 31 14.40 -23.25 -0.95
C ILE A 31 14.54 -22.44 0.34
N ASN A 32 14.19 -21.14 0.35
CA ASN A 32 14.37 -20.29 1.53
C ASN A 32 13.20 -19.31 1.76
N PRO A 33 11.98 -19.82 2.03
CA PRO A 33 10.76 -19.01 2.10
C PRO A 33 10.83 -17.93 3.19
N ILE A 34 11.40 -18.26 4.35
CA ILE A 34 11.46 -17.35 5.53
C ILE A 34 12.25 -16.06 5.22
N LYS A 35 13.36 -16.15 4.48
CA LYS A 35 14.18 -14.98 4.15
C LYS A 35 13.50 -14.08 3.12
N TYR A 36 12.80 -14.69 2.16
CA TYR A 36 12.09 -13.96 1.12
C TYR A 36 10.83 -13.28 1.65
N ASP A 37 10.08 -13.95 2.53
CA ASP A 37 8.90 -13.37 3.19
C ASP A 37 9.27 -12.19 4.11
N LEU A 38 10.42 -12.25 4.78
CA LEU A 38 10.96 -11.15 5.59
C LEU A 38 11.36 -9.93 4.73
N GLU A 39 11.95 -10.14 3.56
CA GLU A 39 12.33 -9.07 2.64
C GLU A 39 11.10 -8.42 1.98
N ILE A 40 10.13 -9.22 1.56
CA ILE A 40 8.84 -8.73 1.04
C ILE A 40 8.09 -7.93 2.11
N GLY A 41 8.01 -8.41 3.35
CA GLY A 41 7.34 -7.70 4.44
C GLY A 41 7.97 -6.34 4.74
N LYS A 42 9.31 -6.24 4.68
CA LYS A 42 10.02 -4.95 4.85
C LYS A 42 9.74 -3.99 3.69
N ILE A 43 9.73 -4.48 2.45
CA ILE A 43 9.43 -3.67 1.27
C ILE A 43 7.99 -3.14 1.34
N GLN A 44 7.03 -3.97 1.75
CA GLN A 44 5.63 -3.58 1.89
C GLN A 44 5.42 -2.50 2.97
N ILE A 45 6.07 -2.63 4.13
CA ILE A 45 6.03 -1.61 5.19
C ILE A 45 6.67 -0.31 4.71
N PHE A 46 7.82 -0.39 4.03
CA PHE A 46 8.49 0.78 3.48
C PHE A 46 7.62 1.49 2.44
N SER A 47 7.01 0.75 1.51
CA SER A 47 6.12 1.34 0.51
C SER A 47 4.87 1.94 1.12
N ALA A 48 4.25 1.27 2.10
CA ALA A 48 3.06 1.77 2.79
C ALA A 48 3.33 3.05 3.59
N LEU A 49 4.53 3.21 4.13
CA LEU A 49 4.91 4.39 4.89
C LEU A 49 5.42 5.52 4.00
N LEU A 50 6.36 5.26 3.08
CA LEU A 50 7.12 6.34 2.44
C LEU A 50 6.70 6.62 1.00
N ILE A 51 6.03 5.68 0.33
CA ILE A 51 5.68 5.79 -1.09
C ILE A 51 4.19 6.03 -1.29
N ALA A 52 3.35 5.27 -0.59
CA ALA A 52 1.89 5.36 -0.70
C ALA A 52 1.37 6.76 -0.31
N PRO A 53 1.79 7.39 0.81
CA PRO A 53 1.21 8.66 1.22
C PRO A 53 1.44 9.80 0.19
N PRO A 54 2.65 10.01 -0.36
CA PRO A 54 2.85 10.96 -1.45
C PRO A 54 1.98 10.69 -2.67
N ILE A 55 2.00 9.47 -3.20
CA ILE A 55 1.29 9.11 -4.43
C ILE A 55 -0.21 9.29 -4.25
N GLU A 56 -0.77 8.76 -3.17
CA GLU A 56 -2.21 8.82 -2.90
C GLU A 56 -2.66 10.25 -2.60
N THR A 57 -1.85 11.08 -1.95
CA THR A 57 -2.14 12.52 -1.79
C THR A 57 -2.14 13.25 -3.15
N PHE A 58 -1.23 12.93 -4.08
CA PHE A 58 -1.26 13.54 -5.41
C PHE A 58 -2.52 13.14 -6.19
N VAL A 59 -2.91 11.86 -6.14
CA VAL A 59 -4.15 11.38 -6.77
C VAL A 59 -5.38 12.04 -6.15
N LEU A 60 -5.43 12.13 -4.81
CA LEU A 60 -6.50 12.81 -4.07
C LEU A 60 -6.57 14.29 -4.44
N SER A 61 -5.43 14.99 -4.48
CA SER A 61 -5.36 16.40 -4.86
C SER A 61 -5.89 16.64 -6.27
N PHE A 62 -5.48 15.79 -7.22
CA PHE A 62 -5.95 15.84 -8.60
C PHE A 62 -7.46 15.63 -8.70
N ALA A 63 -7.98 14.59 -8.05
CA ALA A 63 -9.40 14.25 -8.07
C ALA A 63 -10.26 15.35 -7.40
N ILE A 64 -9.81 15.92 -6.28
CA ILE A 64 -10.46 17.06 -5.64
C ILE A 64 -10.48 18.27 -6.57
N ASN A 65 -9.38 18.58 -7.25
CA ASN A 65 -9.35 19.72 -8.18
C ASN A 65 -10.29 19.54 -9.39
N LEU A 66 -10.57 18.29 -9.77
CA LEU A 66 -11.54 17.96 -10.83
C LEU A 66 -12.99 18.11 -10.34
N LEU A 67 -13.31 17.58 -9.16
CA LEU A 67 -14.67 17.51 -8.62
C LEU A 67 -15.14 18.79 -7.93
N ASN A 68 -14.24 19.49 -7.23
CA ASN A 68 -14.60 20.66 -6.43
C ASN A 68 -14.99 21.88 -7.28
N LYS A 69 -14.76 21.85 -8.60
CA LYS A 69 -15.29 22.87 -9.52
C LYS A 69 -16.81 22.84 -9.64
N LYS A 70 -17.47 21.76 -9.22
CA LYS A 70 -18.89 21.48 -9.51
C LYS A 70 -19.74 21.21 -8.27
N SER A 71 -19.17 21.15 -7.07
CA SER A 71 -19.91 20.70 -5.88
C SER A 71 -19.36 21.29 -4.58
N ASN A 72 -20.10 21.09 -3.49
CA ASN A 72 -19.69 21.49 -2.14
C ASN A 72 -18.49 20.64 -1.65
N ASN A 73 -17.56 21.26 -0.92
CA ASN A 73 -16.41 20.62 -0.28
C ASN A 73 -16.77 19.32 0.47
N VAL A 74 -17.87 19.30 1.23
CA VAL A 74 -18.28 18.09 1.99
C VAL A 74 -18.67 16.96 1.06
N ILE A 75 -19.48 17.25 0.03
CA ILE A 75 -19.94 16.28 -0.96
C ILE A 75 -18.75 15.75 -1.77
N THR A 76 -17.83 16.64 -2.18
CA THR A 76 -16.59 16.24 -2.85
C THR A 76 -15.78 15.28 -2.00
N SER A 77 -15.57 15.59 -0.71
CA SER A 77 -14.80 14.73 0.19
C SER A 77 -15.43 13.36 0.39
N ILE A 78 -16.76 13.29 0.54
CA ILE A 78 -17.48 12.01 0.66
C ILE A 78 -17.33 11.19 -0.63
N ALA A 79 -17.51 11.82 -1.79
CA ALA A 79 -17.38 11.14 -3.08
C ALA A 79 -15.96 10.60 -3.29
N ILE A 80 -14.93 11.40 -2.99
CA ILE A 80 -13.53 10.94 -3.01
C ILE A 80 -13.32 9.77 -2.06
N GLY A 81 -13.82 9.88 -0.82
CA GLY A 81 -13.74 8.80 0.16
C GLY A 81 -14.32 7.50 -0.37
N ILE A 82 -15.54 7.53 -0.92
CA ILE A 82 -16.20 6.34 -1.47
C ILE A 82 -15.37 5.72 -2.60
N VAL A 83 -14.85 6.54 -3.53
CA VAL A 83 -14.02 6.04 -4.63
C VAL A 83 -12.76 5.34 -4.09
N PHE A 84 -12.04 5.96 -3.17
CA PHE A 84 -10.86 5.34 -2.55
C PHE A 84 -11.21 4.09 -1.75
N GLY A 85 -12.34 4.09 -1.03
CA GLY A 85 -12.84 2.94 -0.31
C GLY A 85 -13.12 1.75 -1.23
N LEU A 86 -13.75 1.99 -2.38
CA LEU A 86 -14.00 0.95 -3.38
C LEU A 86 -12.71 0.45 -4.02
N VAL A 87 -11.75 1.33 -4.32
CA VAL A 87 -10.44 0.93 -4.90
C VAL A 87 -9.67 0.01 -3.95
N HIS A 88 -9.58 0.36 -2.66
CA HIS A 88 -8.82 -0.43 -1.69
C HIS A 88 -9.59 -1.66 -1.18
N GLY A 89 -10.91 -1.58 -1.15
CA GLY A 89 -11.78 -2.67 -0.74
C GLY A 89 -12.17 -3.63 -1.86
N PHE A 90 -11.65 -3.45 -3.08
CA PHE A 90 -11.94 -4.33 -4.22
C PHE A 90 -11.65 -5.81 -3.92
N ASN A 91 -10.57 -6.08 -3.17
CA ASN A 91 -10.17 -7.43 -2.77
C ASN A 91 -10.59 -7.80 -1.33
N ASP A 92 -11.12 -6.84 -0.56
CA ASP A 92 -11.48 -7.05 0.84
C ASP A 92 -12.54 -6.02 1.26
N ALA A 93 -13.80 -6.46 1.27
CA ALA A 93 -14.93 -5.58 1.57
C ALA A 93 -14.88 -4.97 2.98
N GLN A 94 -14.17 -5.60 3.93
CA GLN A 94 -14.04 -5.08 5.29
C GLN A 94 -13.22 -3.79 5.32
N LYS A 95 -12.40 -3.54 4.28
CA LYS A 95 -11.59 -2.31 4.15
C LYS A 95 -12.36 -1.14 3.55
N ILE A 96 -13.51 -1.36 2.91
CA ILE A 96 -14.25 -0.30 2.20
C ILE A 96 -14.60 0.85 3.15
N LEU A 97 -15.29 0.54 4.25
CA LEU A 97 -15.75 1.55 5.20
C LEU A 97 -14.60 2.31 5.88
N PRO A 98 -13.59 1.66 6.50
CA PRO A 98 -12.50 2.39 7.13
C PRO A 98 -11.69 3.23 6.14
N THR A 99 -11.41 2.72 4.94
CA THR A 99 -10.72 3.51 3.91
C THR A 99 -11.59 4.70 3.46
N THR A 100 -12.90 4.51 3.29
CA THR A 100 -13.82 5.60 2.95
C THR A 100 -13.75 6.73 3.96
N LEU A 101 -13.77 6.41 5.26
CA LEU A 101 -13.72 7.40 6.34
C LEU A 101 -12.37 8.13 6.36
N ILE A 102 -11.26 7.40 6.24
CA ILE A 102 -9.90 7.98 6.19
C ILE A 102 -9.79 8.98 5.04
N PHE A 103 -10.12 8.57 3.81
CA PHE A 103 -9.97 9.43 2.64
C PHE A 103 -10.98 10.58 2.60
N THR A 104 -12.16 10.43 3.22
CA THR A 104 -13.08 11.56 3.44
C THR A 104 -12.46 12.60 4.37
N GLY A 105 -11.88 12.15 5.50
CA GLY A 105 -11.20 13.03 6.45
C GLY A 105 -9.99 13.74 5.84
N LEU A 106 -9.13 12.99 5.14
CA LEU A 106 -7.98 13.54 4.42
C LEU A 106 -8.40 14.57 3.37
N SER A 107 -9.51 14.33 2.65
CA SER A 107 -10.04 15.27 1.65
C SER A 107 -10.53 16.58 2.29
N LEU A 108 -11.22 16.49 3.43
CA LEU A 108 -11.67 17.67 4.18
C LEU A 108 -10.49 18.50 4.69
N ILE A 109 -9.49 17.84 5.28
CA ILE A 109 -8.27 18.50 5.75
C ILE A 109 -7.54 19.15 4.58
N TYR A 110 -7.38 18.43 3.46
CA TYR A 110 -6.75 18.96 2.25
C TYR A 110 -7.46 20.22 1.76
N LEU A 111 -8.78 20.19 1.63
CA LEU A 111 -9.57 21.33 1.18
C LEU A 111 -9.44 22.51 2.12
N LYS A 112 -9.60 22.30 3.43
CA LYS A 112 -9.46 23.35 4.44
C LYS A 112 -8.09 24.02 4.35
N THR A 113 -7.02 23.24 4.39
CA THR A 113 -5.65 23.76 4.34
C THR A 113 -5.35 24.42 3.00
N LYS A 114 -5.88 23.90 1.90
CA LYS A 114 -5.72 24.50 0.56
C LYS A 114 -6.31 25.90 0.53
N TYR A 115 -7.49 26.12 1.13
CA TYR A 115 -8.12 27.43 1.15
C TYR A 115 -7.45 28.39 2.14
N GLU A 116 -6.97 27.91 3.28
CA GLU A 116 -6.34 28.75 4.31
C GLU A 116 -4.87 29.09 4.00
N TYR A 117 -4.11 28.15 3.45
CA TYR A 117 -2.64 28.23 3.35
C TYR A 117 -2.09 27.92 1.95
N GLY A 118 -2.94 27.50 1.01
CA GLY A 118 -2.57 27.20 -0.37
C GLY A 118 -2.20 25.73 -0.63
N ILE A 119 -2.10 25.39 -1.91
CA ILE A 119 -1.95 24.00 -2.41
C ILE A 119 -0.71 23.29 -1.87
N LYS A 120 0.44 23.97 -1.81
CA LYS A 120 1.72 23.35 -1.44
C LYS A 120 1.69 22.86 0.01
N ILE A 121 1.19 23.70 0.92
CA ILE A 121 1.06 23.36 2.34
C ILE A 121 0.01 22.25 2.53
N ALA A 122 -1.11 22.31 1.80
CA ALA A 122 -2.14 21.27 1.83
C ALA A 122 -1.59 19.89 1.44
N ILE A 123 -0.78 19.81 0.38
CA ILE A 123 -0.15 18.54 -0.04
C ILE A 123 0.77 18.01 1.05
N TYR A 124 1.73 18.81 1.56
CA TYR A 124 2.67 18.32 2.57
C TYR A 124 1.98 17.90 3.86
N GLN A 125 0.99 18.65 4.32
CA GLN A 125 0.24 18.31 5.51
C GLN A 125 -0.53 17.00 5.32
N ASN A 126 -1.15 16.79 4.14
CA ASN A 126 -1.89 15.56 3.87
C ASN A 126 -0.96 14.35 3.82
N ILE A 127 0.20 14.46 3.16
CA ILE A 127 1.23 13.40 3.13
C ILE A 127 1.65 13.04 4.56
N TYR A 128 1.91 14.05 5.39
CA TYR A 128 2.34 13.83 6.76
C TYR A 128 1.26 13.16 7.63
N ILE A 129 0.02 13.65 7.56
CA ILE A 129 -1.10 13.04 8.31
C ILE A 129 -1.34 11.61 7.83
N HIS A 130 -1.29 11.38 6.53
CA HIS A 130 -1.48 10.05 5.95
C HIS A 130 -0.35 9.08 6.36
N PHE A 131 0.90 9.54 6.35
CA PHE A 131 2.03 8.78 6.93
C PHE A 131 1.77 8.39 8.38
N LEU A 132 1.30 9.33 9.21
CA LEU A 132 1.00 9.07 10.62
C LEU A 132 -0.13 8.06 10.80
N ILE A 133 -1.17 8.13 9.96
CA ILE A 133 -2.27 7.15 9.96
C ILE A 133 -1.73 5.75 9.63
N ASN A 134 -0.93 5.61 8.56
CA ASN A 134 -0.34 4.33 8.19
C ASN A 134 0.59 3.79 9.26
N LEU A 135 1.41 4.65 9.88
CA LEU A 135 2.28 4.29 10.99
C LEU A 135 1.47 3.78 12.19
N PHE A 136 0.40 4.49 12.55
CA PHE A 136 -0.49 4.11 13.64
C PHE A 136 -1.16 2.75 13.37
N ILE A 137 -1.69 2.54 12.16
CA ILE A 137 -2.31 1.27 11.76
C ILE A 137 -1.32 0.11 11.86
N ILE A 138 -0.09 0.29 11.34
CA ILE A 138 0.95 -0.74 11.41
C ILE A 138 1.31 -1.08 12.86
N ILE A 139 1.41 -0.06 13.73
CA ILE A 139 1.68 -0.26 15.17
C ILE A 139 0.51 -1.00 15.82
N ALA A 140 -0.74 -0.59 15.57
CA ALA A 140 -1.94 -1.22 16.13
C ALA A 140 -2.02 -2.71 15.73
N ILE A 141 -1.84 -3.03 14.45
CA ILE A 141 -1.80 -4.42 13.97
C ILE A 141 -0.72 -5.22 14.69
N LYS A 142 0.49 -4.64 14.87
CA LYS A 142 1.59 -5.32 15.57
C LYS A 142 1.32 -5.53 17.06
N LEU A 143 0.50 -4.69 17.68
CA LEU A 143 0.08 -4.82 19.08
C LEU A 143 -1.11 -5.78 19.26
N GLY A 144 -1.66 -6.34 18.17
CA GLY A 144 -2.76 -7.31 18.22
C GLY A 144 -4.12 -6.69 18.53
N THR A 145 -4.24 -5.38 18.37
CA THR A 145 -5.50 -4.63 18.49
C THR A 145 -6.23 -4.55 17.17
#